data_AF-A0A940L1S6-F1
#
_entry.id   AF-A0A940L1S6-F1
#
_cell.length_a   1.000
_cell.length_b   1.000
_cell.length_c   1.000
_cell.angle_alpha   90.00
_cell.angle_beta   90.00
_cell.angle_gamma   90.00
#
_symmetry.space_group_name_H-M   'P 1'
#
loop_
_entity.id
_entity.type
_entity.pdbx_description
1 polymer ?
#
loop_
_entity_poly.entity_id
_entity_poly.type
_entity_poly.pdbx_seq_one_letter_code
_entity_poly.pdbx_strand_id
1 'polypeptide(L)'
;MLDESSLARLAEMGIDVYVPRSRGEALRMRAEPSREPAAPGAPVVAQPAVATAASAGVLLVGQATAKPAMLLADVARALRFARIDCAACETPDETMLQAARALVLFGEAPVRAVGALLPAQRQREIGWIVSGDVAALVGDARAKRALWSELRRVVRTLSEGERRG
;
A
#
# COMPACT_ATOMS: atom_id res chain seq x y z
N MET A 1 2.20 -27.11 -12.16
CA MET A 1 0.84 -27.42 -11.69
C MET A 1 1.04 -28.31 -10.49
N LEU A 2 0.70 -27.84 -9.28
CA LEU A 2 0.90 -28.66 -8.07
C LEU A 2 -0.10 -29.80 -8.09
N ASP A 3 0.35 -30.99 -7.73
CA ASP A 3 -0.47 -32.18 -7.58
C ASP A 3 -1.35 -32.07 -6.32
N GLU A 4 -2.47 -32.79 -6.33
CA GLU A 4 -3.50 -32.73 -5.29
C GLU A 4 -2.96 -33.16 -3.91
N SER A 5 -2.01 -34.11 -3.90
CA SER A 5 -1.28 -34.55 -2.70
C SER A 5 -0.40 -33.45 -2.10
N SER A 6 0.23 -32.62 -2.92
CA SER A 6 0.99 -31.44 -2.44
C SER A 6 0.07 -30.38 -1.85
N LEU A 7 -1.13 -30.18 -2.40
CA LEU A 7 -2.11 -29.24 -1.86
C LEU A 7 -2.67 -29.69 -0.51
N ALA A 8 -2.94 -30.99 -0.33
CA ALA A 8 -3.41 -31.54 0.95
C ALA A 8 -2.38 -31.34 2.07
N ARG A 9 -1.10 -31.58 1.78
CA ARG A 9 -0.02 -31.41 2.76
C ARG A 9 0.16 -29.93 3.15
N LEU A 10 -0.04 -29.00 2.23
CA LEU A 10 -0.01 -27.55 2.54
C LEU A 10 -1.18 -27.14 3.43
N ALA A 11 -2.37 -27.70 3.21
CA ALA A 11 -3.54 -27.46 4.05
C ALA A 11 -3.36 -28.04 5.47
N GLU A 12 -2.77 -29.24 5.61
CA GLU A 12 -2.44 -29.84 6.91
C GLU A 12 -1.46 -28.98 7.72
N MET A 13 -0.55 -28.27 7.06
CA MET A 13 0.39 -27.33 7.68
C MET A 13 -0.23 -25.95 7.99
N GLY A 14 -1.53 -25.75 7.72
CA GLY A 14 -2.22 -24.48 7.95
C GLY A 14 -1.82 -23.37 6.97
N ILE A 15 -1.30 -23.72 5.79
CA ILE A 15 -0.91 -22.77 4.75
C ILE A 15 -2.10 -22.61 3.79
N ASP A 16 -2.78 -21.47 3.86
CA ASP A 16 -3.82 -21.10 2.90
C ASP A 16 -3.21 -20.81 1.52
N VAL A 17 -3.42 -21.73 0.57
CA VAL A 17 -2.96 -21.59 -0.81
C VAL A 17 -4.03 -20.85 -1.62
N TYR A 18 -3.79 -19.57 -1.89
CA TYR A 18 -4.62 -18.81 -2.82
C TYR A 18 -4.38 -19.28 -4.26
N VAL A 19 -5.36 -19.94 -4.86
CA VAL A 19 -5.35 -20.31 -6.29
C VAL A 19 -6.09 -19.23 -7.07
N PRO A 20 -5.42 -18.47 -7.96
CA PRO A 20 -6.09 -17.48 -8.80
C PRO A 20 -7.11 -18.15 -9.72
N ARG A 21 -8.38 -17.72 -9.65
CA ARG A 21 -9.42 -18.10 -10.60
C ARG A 21 -9.13 -17.46 -11.96
N SER A 22 -8.31 -18.13 -12.77
CA SER A 22 -8.06 -17.71 -14.15
C SER A 22 -7.96 -18.90 -15.09
N ARG A 23 -9.07 -19.65 -15.28
CA ARG A 23 -9.26 -20.52 -16.47
C ARG A 23 -10.64 -21.17 -16.45
N GLY A 24 -11.66 -20.44 -16.88
CA GLY A 24 -12.98 -21.03 -16.98
C GLY A 24 -14.05 -20.15 -17.59
N GLU A 25 -13.72 -19.28 -18.56
CA GLU A 25 -14.69 -18.66 -19.47
C GLU A 25 -14.00 -17.79 -20.52
N ALA A 26 -13.28 -18.39 -21.47
CA ALA A 26 -12.88 -17.73 -22.72
C ALA A 26 -12.44 -18.79 -23.75
N LEU A 27 -13.32 -19.74 -24.06
CA LEU A 27 -13.08 -20.67 -25.15
C LEU A 27 -14.39 -21.10 -25.80
N ARG A 28 -15.05 -20.15 -26.49
CA ARG A 28 -15.89 -20.41 -27.67
C ARG A 28 -15.81 -19.22 -28.63
N MET A 29 -15.41 -19.51 -29.88
CA MET A 29 -15.39 -18.68 -31.10
C MET A 29 -14.28 -17.61 -31.15
N ARG A 30 -13.39 -17.51 -32.16
CA ARG A 30 -13.29 -18.13 -33.49
C ARG A 30 -11.88 -17.84 -34.07
N ALA A 31 -11.28 -18.87 -34.68
CA ALA A 31 -10.27 -18.94 -35.76
C ALA A 31 -9.18 -17.85 -35.98
N GLU A 32 -7.94 -18.36 -36.09
CA GLU A 32 -6.62 -17.76 -36.44
C GLU A 32 -6.49 -17.23 -37.90
N PRO A 33 -5.30 -16.84 -38.47
CA PRO A 33 -3.93 -16.74 -37.92
C PRO A 33 -3.06 -15.51 -38.35
N SER A 34 -1.83 -15.48 -37.80
CA SER A 34 -0.57 -15.11 -38.50
C SER A 34 0.10 -13.75 -38.17
N ARG A 35 1.14 -13.78 -37.32
CA ARG A 35 2.55 -13.50 -37.66
C ARG A 35 3.44 -13.39 -36.41
N GLU A 36 4.55 -14.13 -36.46
CA GLU A 36 5.74 -14.13 -35.60
C GLU A 36 6.86 -13.27 -36.26
N PRO A 37 8.00 -12.90 -35.63
CA PRO A 37 8.38 -12.69 -34.22
C PRO A 37 8.90 -11.25 -33.94
N ALA A 38 8.96 -10.82 -32.67
CA ALA A 38 9.89 -9.77 -32.24
C ALA A 38 10.41 -10.03 -30.82
N ALA A 39 11.72 -9.84 -30.68
CA ALA A 39 12.60 -10.22 -29.57
C ALA A 39 12.38 -9.39 -28.26
N PRO A 40 13.08 -9.70 -27.15
CA PRO A 40 12.63 -9.41 -25.79
C PRO A 40 12.90 -7.95 -25.40
N GLY A 41 11.82 -7.20 -25.15
CA GLY A 41 11.89 -5.92 -24.46
C GLY A 41 12.00 -6.14 -22.95
N ALA A 42 13.09 -5.65 -22.36
CA ALA A 42 13.36 -5.65 -20.93
C ALA A 42 12.16 -5.14 -20.10
N PRO A 43 11.93 -5.67 -18.88
CA PRO A 43 10.93 -5.11 -17.99
C PRO A 43 11.35 -3.68 -17.61
N VAL A 44 10.64 -2.69 -18.16
CA VAL A 44 10.65 -1.33 -17.66
C VAL A 44 10.09 -1.38 -16.24
N VAL A 45 10.99 -1.33 -15.25
CA VAL A 45 10.63 -1.08 -13.86
C VAL A 45 10.07 0.34 -13.83
N ALA A 46 8.74 0.45 -13.93
CA ALA A 46 8.04 1.72 -13.74
C ALA A 46 8.34 2.19 -12.31
N GLN A 47 9.25 3.14 -12.18
CA GLN A 47 9.43 3.86 -10.93
C GLN A 47 8.10 4.56 -10.61
N PRO A 48 7.53 4.37 -9.41
CA PRO A 48 6.33 5.08 -9.04
C PRO A 48 6.65 6.57 -8.98
N ALA A 49 6.01 7.35 -9.85
CA ALA A 49 6.07 8.80 -9.79
C ALA A 49 5.59 9.25 -8.41
N VAL A 50 6.50 9.86 -7.65
CA VAL A 50 6.19 10.52 -6.38
C VAL A 50 5.33 11.73 -6.72
N ALA A 51 4.03 11.64 -6.44
CA ALA A 51 3.10 12.73 -6.68
C ALA A 51 3.50 13.93 -5.80
N THR A 52 3.49 15.12 -6.40
CA THR A 52 3.74 16.39 -5.72
C THR A 52 2.76 16.59 -4.57
N ALA A 53 3.29 16.80 -3.36
CA ALA A 53 2.61 16.70 -2.07
C ALA A 53 1.56 17.79 -1.76
N ALA A 54 1.05 18.51 -2.76
CA ALA A 54 0.32 19.77 -2.55
C ALA A 54 -1.06 19.64 -1.87
N SER A 55 -1.66 18.44 -1.80
CA SER A 55 -2.84 18.17 -0.97
C SER A 55 -3.09 16.67 -0.79
N ALA A 56 -2.12 15.93 -0.26
CA ALA A 56 -2.34 14.51 -0.03
C ALA A 56 -3.36 14.30 1.10
N GLY A 57 -4.44 13.55 0.83
CA GLY A 57 -5.37 13.13 1.88
C GLY A 57 -4.68 12.30 2.97
N VAL A 58 -3.73 11.45 2.59
CA VAL A 58 -2.91 10.64 3.49
C VAL A 58 -1.42 10.86 3.23
N LEU A 59 -0.65 11.15 4.28
CA LEU A 59 0.82 11.24 4.19
C LEU A 59 1.47 9.97 4.76
N LEU A 60 2.29 9.29 3.96
CA LEU A 60 3.09 8.13 4.35
C LEU A 60 4.50 8.61 4.71
N VAL A 61 4.90 8.45 5.96
CA VAL A 61 6.21 8.91 6.45
C VAL A 61 7.05 7.73 6.92
N GLY A 62 8.17 7.50 6.25
CA GLY A 62 9.11 6.44 6.60
C GLY A 62 10.32 6.43 5.69
N GLN A 63 11.40 5.78 6.14
CA GLN A 63 12.61 5.66 5.35
C GLN A 63 12.44 4.59 4.26
N ALA A 64 12.62 5.01 3.01
CA ALA A 64 12.50 4.12 1.86
C ALA A 64 13.88 3.57 1.46
N THR A 65 14.30 2.45 2.04
CA THR A 65 15.33 1.61 1.41
C THR A 65 14.68 0.69 0.35
N ALA A 66 15.46 0.06 -0.54
CA ALA A 66 14.93 -0.55 -1.77
C ALA A 66 13.77 -1.57 -1.57
N LYS A 67 13.83 -2.44 -0.54
CA LYS A 67 12.73 -3.38 -0.22
C LYS A 67 11.54 -2.67 0.46
N PRO A 68 11.76 -1.85 1.50
CA PRO A 68 10.75 -0.95 2.06
C PRO A 68 9.99 -0.10 1.04
N ALA A 69 10.64 0.34 -0.03
CA ALA A 69 10.02 1.12 -1.09
C ALA A 69 8.85 0.37 -1.78
N MET A 70 8.95 -0.96 -1.93
CA MET A 70 7.85 -1.75 -2.50
C MET A 70 6.62 -1.78 -1.60
N LEU A 71 6.81 -1.95 -0.28
CA LEU A 71 5.70 -1.96 0.66
C LEU A 71 4.99 -0.60 0.69
N LEU A 72 5.75 0.49 0.71
CA LEU A 72 5.19 1.85 0.64
C LEU A 72 4.45 2.09 -0.68
N ALA A 73 4.99 1.61 -1.80
CA ALA A 73 4.32 1.69 -3.10
C ALA A 73 3.02 0.87 -3.13
N ASP A 74 2.98 -0.30 -2.50
CA ASP A 74 1.78 -1.12 -2.39
C ASP A 74 0.70 -0.46 -1.52
N VAL A 75 1.08 0.17 -0.40
CA VAL A 75 0.18 0.97 0.43
C VAL A 75 -0.37 2.17 -0.34
N ALA A 76 0.49 2.91 -1.02
CA ALA A 76 0.08 4.03 -1.87
C ALA A 76 -0.87 3.57 -2.99
N ARG A 77 -0.57 2.43 -3.63
CA ARG A 77 -1.45 1.85 -4.66
C ARG A 77 -2.81 1.49 -4.08
N ALA A 78 -2.87 0.85 -2.92
CA ALA A 78 -4.12 0.48 -2.25
C ALA A 78 -4.98 1.71 -1.89
N LEU A 79 -4.35 2.78 -1.40
CA LEU A 79 -5.04 4.05 -1.11
C LEU A 79 -5.61 4.68 -2.39
N ARG A 80 -4.85 4.69 -3.49
CA ARG A 80 -5.32 5.18 -4.79
C ARG A 80 -6.47 4.35 -5.35
N PHE A 81 -6.46 3.02 -5.17
CA PHE A 81 -7.61 2.18 -5.52
C PHE A 81 -8.88 2.57 -4.73
N ALA A 82 -8.73 3.03 -3.50
CA ALA A 82 -9.81 3.59 -2.70
C ALA A 82 -10.13 5.07 -3.00
N ARG A 83 -9.52 5.66 -4.05
CA ARG A 83 -9.62 7.08 -4.45
C ARG A 83 -9.15 8.06 -3.38
N ILE A 84 -8.20 7.65 -2.54
CA ILE A 84 -7.58 8.52 -1.56
C ILE A 84 -6.23 8.97 -2.09
N ASP A 85 -6.06 10.29 -2.22
CA ASP A 85 -4.77 10.87 -2.57
C ASP A 85 -3.76 10.64 -1.45
N CYS A 86 -2.57 10.19 -1.83
CA CYS A 86 -1.50 9.94 -0.90
C CYS A 86 -0.16 10.43 -1.44
N ALA A 87 0.68 10.92 -0.53
CA ALA A 87 2.08 11.24 -0.79
C ALA A 87 2.96 10.42 0.16
N ALA A 88 4.14 10.03 -0.32
CA ALA A 88 5.16 9.39 0.51
C ALA A 88 6.36 10.34 0.62
N CYS A 89 6.86 10.53 1.83
CA CYS A 89 8.03 11.36 2.10
C CYS A 89 8.85 10.75 3.25
N GLU A 90 10.16 10.99 3.23
CA GLU A 90 11.02 10.60 4.35
C GLU A 90 11.01 11.69 5.45
N THR A 91 11.09 12.95 5.03
CA THR A 91 11.18 14.11 5.93
C THR A 91 10.02 15.05 5.63
N PRO A 92 8.91 14.98 6.40
CA PRO A 92 7.76 15.86 6.19
C PRO A 92 8.08 17.26 6.70
N ASP A 93 7.64 18.28 5.97
CA ASP A 93 7.64 19.67 6.45
C ASP A 93 6.29 20.03 7.09
N GLU A 94 6.23 21.18 7.75
CA GLU A 94 5.01 21.65 8.41
C GLU A 94 3.85 21.83 7.42
N THR A 95 4.11 22.27 6.18
CA THR A 95 3.08 22.51 5.18
C THR A 95 2.40 21.21 4.76
N MET A 96 3.19 20.17 4.50
CA MET A 96 2.69 18.83 4.18
C MET A 96 1.87 18.25 5.33
N LEU A 97 2.36 18.41 6.57
CA LEU A 97 1.66 17.94 7.76
C LEU A 97 0.32 18.67 7.98
N GLN A 98 0.27 19.98 7.70
CA GLN A 98 -0.97 20.76 7.80
C GLN A 98 -1.99 20.39 6.71
N ALA A 99 -1.52 20.05 5.50
CA ALA A 99 -2.39 19.66 4.40
C ALA A 99 -2.97 18.23 4.55
N ALA A 100 -2.27 17.35 5.28
CA ALA A 100 -2.68 15.97 5.44
C ALA A 100 -3.96 15.82 6.31
N ARG A 101 -4.86 14.92 5.90
CA ARG A 101 -6.05 14.54 6.70
C ARG A 101 -5.78 13.32 7.58
N ALA A 102 -4.80 12.50 7.23
CA ALA A 102 -4.29 11.41 8.07
C ALA A 102 -2.80 11.14 7.80
N LEU A 103 -2.12 10.57 8.80
CA LEU A 103 -0.69 10.24 8.77
C LEU A 103 -0.49 8.75 9.00
N VAL A 104 0.41 8.15 8.23
CA VAL A 104 0.90 6.78 8.44
C VAL A 104 2.40 6.85 8.66
N LEU A 105 2.82 6.59 9.90
CA LEU A 105 4.20 6.74 10.35
C LEU A 105 4.82 5.35 10.55
N PHE A 106 5.97 5.11 9.93
CA PHE A 106 6.68 3.83 10.00
C PHE A 106 7.96 3.96 10.83
N GLY A 107 7.95 3.36 12.03
CA GLY A 107 9.08 3.40 12.96
C GLY A 107 9.01 4.58 13.94
N GLU A 108 9.86 4.53 14.97
CA GLU A 108 9.84 5.51 16.07
C GLU A 108 10.40 6.88 15.65
N ALA A 109 11.44 6.92 14.81
CA ALA A 109 12.09 8.17 14.45
C ALA A 109 11.14 9.15 13.71
N PRO A 110 10.35 8.71 12.70
CA PRO A 110 9.33 9.56 12.10
C PRO A 110 8.24 10.01 13.09
N VAL A 111 7.81 9.14 14.02
CA VAL A 111 6.81 9.49 15.04
C VAL A 111 7.30 10.64 15.91
N ARG A 112 8.54 10.58 16.38
CA ARG A 112 9.15 11.64 17.18
C ARG A 112 9.30 12.93 16.39
N ALA A 113 9.80 12.84 15.15
CA ALA A 113 10.01 14.01 14.30
C ALA A 113 8.69 14.74 13.98
N VAL A 114 7.66 14.00 13.56
CA VAL A 114 6.33 14.55 13.29
C VAL A 114 5.68 15.08 14.56
N GLY A 115 5.79 14.36 15.68
CA GLY A 115 5.25 14.81 16.98
C GLY A 115 5.85 16.12 17.48
N ALA A 116 7.11 16.40 17.15
CA ALA A 116 7.77 17.67 17.49
C ALA A 116 7.34 18.83 16.58
N LEU A 117 6.96 18.55 15.32
CA LEU A 117 6.55 19.55 14.35
C LEU A 117 5.05 19.89 14.42
N LEU A 118 4.21 18.92 14.81
CA LEU A 118 2.76 19.09 14.74
C LEU A 118 2.20 19.84 15.97
N PRO A 119 1.43 20.93 15.80
CA PRO A 119 0.77 21.60 16.92
C PRO A 119 -0.20 20.67 17.68
N ALA A 120 -0.28 20.80 19.00
CA ALA A 120 -1.09 19.93 19.86
C ALA A 120 -2.58 19.87 19.47
N GLN A 121 -3.12 20.96 18.91
CA GLN A 121 -4.48 20.97 18.38
C GLN A 121 -4.63 20.01 17.20
N ARG A 122 -3.74 20.11 16.20
CA ARG A 122 -3.77 19.25 15.01
C ARG A 122 -3.51 17.79 15.36
N GLN A 123 -2.68 17.52 16.37
CA GLN A 123 -2.45 16.14 16.86
C GLN A 123 -3.75 15.44 17.27
N ARG A 124 -4.74 16.18 17.79
CA ARG A 124 -6.04 15.64 18.21
C ARG A 124 -7.04 15.48 17.07
N GLU A 125 -6.88 16.25 16.00
CA GLU A 125 -7.80 16.29 14.85
C GLU A 125 -7.42 15.31 13.74
N ILE A 126 -6.11 15.12 13.52
CA ILE A 126 -5.61 14.30 12.42
C ILE A 126 -5.64 12.81 12.80
N GLY A 127 -5.96 11.93 11.85
CA GLY A 127 -5.88 10.49 12.07
C GLY A 127 -4.44 9.99 12.07
N TRP A 128 -4.00 9.28 13.12
CA TRP A 128 -2.66 8.69 13.20
C TRP A 128 -2.71 7.18 13.06
N ILE A 129 -1.85 6.64 12.20
CA ILE A 129 -1.47 5.23 12.21
C ILE A 129 0.03 5.16 12.47
N VAL A 130 0.40 4.55 13.59
CA VAL A 130 1.80 4.25 13.91
C VAL A 130 2.04 2.77 13.70
N SER A 131 3.02 2.46 12.86
CA SER A 131 3.45 1.11 12.57
C SER A 131 4.91 0.93 12.95
N GLY A 132 5.33 -0.32 13.10
CA GLY A 132 6.75 -0.66 13.21
C GLY A 132 7.56 -0.18 11.99
N ASP A 133 8.88 -0.34 12.09
CA ASP A 133 9.78 -0.03 10.98
C ASP A 133 9.38 -0.80 9.71
N VAL A 134 9.51 -0.15 8.54
CA VAL A 134 9.11 -0.74 7.26
C VAL A 134 9.87 -2.05 7.01
N ALA A 135 11.15 -2.14 7.39
CA ALA A 135 11.95 -3.35 7.23
C ALA A 135 11.42 -4.51 8.08
N ALA A 136 10.97 -4.24 9.31
CA ALA A 136 10.34 -5.24 10.18
C ALA A 136 9.00 -5.72 9.60
N LEU A 137 8.22 -4.81 9.00
CA LEU A 137 6.93 -5.15 8.40
C LEU A 137 7.04 -6.09 7.19
N VAL A 138 8.12 -6.02 6.40
CA VAL A 138 8.25 -6.85 5.19
C VAL A 138 8.18 -8.35 5.54
N GLY A 139 8.75 -8.76 6.67
CA GLY A 139 8.76 -10.16 7.13
C GLY A 139 7.56 -10.58 7.98
N ASP A 140 6.79 -9.63 8.53
CA ASP A 140 5.74 -9.93 9.51
C ASP A 140 4.33 -9.83 8.91
N ALA A 141 3.71 -10.99 8.67
CA ALA A 141 2.34 -11.07 8.15
C ALA A 141 1.29 -10.53 9.14
N ARG A 142 1.50 -10.68 10.45
CA ARG A 142 0.57 -10.18 11.46
C ARG A 142 0.62 -8.66 11.53
N ALA A 143 1.81 -8.07 11.53
CA ALA A 143 1.98 -6.62 11.49
C ALA A 143 1.36 -6.01 10.22
N LYS A 144 1.56 -6.63 9.06
CA LYS A 144 0.91 -6.20 7.81
C LYS A 144 -0.62 -6.26 7.88
N ARG A 145 -1.20 -7.31 8.44
CA ARG A 145 -2.67 -7.41 8.63
C ARG A 145 -3.21 -6.35 9.59
N ALA A 146 -2.47 -6.03 10.64
CA ALA A 146 -2.82 -4.97 11.57
C ALA A 146 -2.82 -3.61 10.85
N LEU A 147 -1.74 -3.30 10.11
CA LEU A 147 -1.65 -2.10 9.28
C LEU A 147 -2.83 -2.00 8.30
N TRP A 148 -3.16 -3.07 7.58
CA TRP A 148 -4.29 -3.07 6.64
C TRP A 148 -5.65 -2.86 7.31
N SER A 149 -5.81 -3.30 8.56
CA SER A 149 -7.05 -3.10 9.30
C SER A 149 -7.21 -1.65 9.74
N GLU A 150 -6.12 -1.00 10.16
CA GLU A 150 -6.12 0.43 10.47
C GLU A 150 -6.28 1.30 9.21
N LEU A 151 -5.60 0.97 8.11
CA LEU A 151 -5.78 1.65 6.83
C LEU A 151 -7.24 1.59 6.36
N ARG A 152 -7.90 0.42 6.47
CA ARG A 152 -9.33 0.30 6.14
C ARG A 152 -10.23 1.19 7.01
N ARG A 153 -9.91 1.34 8.30
CA ARG A 153 -10.64 2.24 9.20
C ARG A 153 -10.50 3.69 8.75
N VAL A 154 -9.27 4.14 8.47
CA VAL A 154 -9.00 5.50 7.99
C VAL A 154 -9.68 5.77 6.65
N VAL A 155 -9.58 4.85 5.70
CA VAL A 155 -10.26 4.95 4.39
C VAL A 155 -11.75 5.21 4.59
N ARG A 156 -12.41 4.40 5.43
CA ARG A 156 -13.84 4.56 5.71
C ARG A 156 -14.14 5.94 6.31
N THR A 157 -13.39 6.38 7.31
CA THR A 157 -13.58 7.69 7.95
C THR A 157 -13.41 8.84 6.95
N LEU A 158 -12.41 8.79 6.08
CA LEU A 158 -12.14 9.82 5.08
C LEU A 158 -13.25 9.87 4.01
N SER A 159 -13.69 8.71 3.54
CA SER A 159 -14.79 8.60 2.56
C SER A 159 -16.15 9.01 3.13
N GLU A 160 -16.41 8.79 4.42
CA GLU A 160 -17.64 9.25 5.08
C GLU A 160 -17.66 10.77 5.25
N GLY A 161 -16.50 11.39 5.52
CA GLY A 161 -16.37 12.84 5.60
C GLY A 161 -16.65 13.55 4.27
N GLU A 162 -16.21 12.96 3.15
CA GLU A 162 -16.42 13.52 1.80
C GLU A 162 -17.88 13.50 1.34
N ARG A 163 -18.73 12.64 1.90
CA ARG A 163 -20.15 12.60 1.55
C ARG A 163 -21.00 13.65 2.29
N ARG A 164 -20.44 14.27 3.33
CA ARG A 164 -21.15 15.22 4.20
C ARG A 164 -20.86 16.69 3.86
N GLY A 165 -19.81 16.95 3.08
CA GLY A 165 -19.43 18.30 2.61
C GLY A 165 -19.86 18.50 1.17
#